data_AF-A0A7S0G4K4-F1
#
_entry.id   AF-A0A7S0G4K4-F1
#
_cell.length_a   1.000
_cell.length_b   1.000
_cell.length_c   1.000
_cell.angle_alpha   90.00
_cell.angle_beta   90.00
_cell.angle_gamma   90.00
#
_symmetry.space_group_name_H-M   'P 1'
#
loop_
_entity.id
_entity.type
_entity.pdbx_description
1 polymer ?
#
loop_
_entity_poly.entity_id
_entity_poly.type
_entity_poly.pdbx_seq_one_letter_code
_entity_poly.pdbx_strand_id
1 'polypeptide(L)'
;GGSPRLPDVSGIEELFDACHRKEPDAPSIVTNESIFNLTELPKRFAVIGNGAVGMELAQSMTRFGSEVTVFGRNGRIMGKEDADIAKILEDKMTSEGTMFQLNVEKYVGLKKTGVKNGSFMEMELEVVLEGGEPKTFVVDTL
;
A
#
# COMPACT_ATOMS: atom_id res chain seq x y z
N GLY A 1 2.25 0.58 24.17
CA GLY A 1 1.69 0.37 22.82
C GLY A 1 2.79 0.57 21.79
N GLY A 2 2.58 0.16 20.53
CA GLY A 2 3.48 0.44 19.42
C GLY A 2 2.83 1.38 18.41
N SER A 3 3.59 2.28 17.82
CA SER A 3 3.13 3.19 16.76
C SER A 3 3.39 2.60 15.37
N PRO A 4 2.62 2.99 14.34
CA PRO A 4 2.92 2.65 12.96
C PRO A 4 4.35 3.09 12.59
N ARG A 5 5.07 2.26 11.85
CA ARG A 5 6.39 2.62 11.31
C ARG A 5 6.24 2.87 9.82
N LEU A 6 6.73 4.03 9.37
CA LEU A 6 6.79 4.32 7.94
C LEU A 6 7.86 3.44 7.29
N PRO A 7 7.60 2.90 6.08
CA PRO A 7 8.62 2.21 5.30
C PRO A 7 9.67 3.21 4.82
N ASP A 8 10.89 2.72 4.60
CA ASP A 8 11.96 3.50 3.95
C ASP A 8 11.64 3.68 2.46
N VAL A 9 10.90 4.75 2.16
CA VAL A 9 10.49 5.19 0.82
C VAL A 9 10.89 6.65 0.71
N SER A 10 11.66 7.02 -0.31
CA SER A 10 12.08 8.41 -0.47
C SER A 10 10.89 9.36 -0.56
N GLY A 11 10.89 10.41 0.26
CA GLY A 11 9.86 11.45 0.32
C GLY A 11 8.62 11.10 1.16
N ILE A 12 8.49 9.88 1.69
CA ILE A 12 7.27 9.48 2.41
C ILE A 12 7.07 10.22 3.73
N GLU A 13 8.14 10.51 4.47
CA GLU A 13 8.06 11.26 5.73
C GLU A 13 7.57 12.69 5.50
N GLU A 14 8.15 13.38 4.51
CA GLU A 14 7.74 14.74 4.13
C GLU A 14 6.26 14.80 3.71
N LEU A 15 5.82 13.83 2.90
CA LEU A 15 4.43 13.72 2.47
C LEU A 15 3.49 13.38 3.63
N PHE A 16 3.92 12.49 4.53
CA PHE A 16 3.17 12.10 5.72
C PHE A 16 2.99 13.29 6.65
N ASP A 17 4.05 14.07 6.89
CA ASP A 17 4.01 15.27 7.72
C ASP A 17 3.18 16.39 7.09
N ALA A 18 3.24 16.58 5.77
CA ALA A 18 2.37 17.52 5.05
C ALA A 18 0.88 17.14 5.19
N CYS A 19 0.55 15.85 5.09
CA CYS A 19 -0.79 15.34 5.35
C CYS A 19 -1.23 15.62 6.80
N HIS A 20 -0.37 15.37 7.79
CA HIS A 20 -0.68 15.62 9.21
C HIS A 20 -0.90 17.10 9.51
N ARG A 21 -0.17 17.99 8.83
CA ARG A 21 -0.34 19.45 8.91
C ARG A 21 -1.54 19.97 8.11
N LYS A 22 -2.25 19.09 7.38
CA LYS A 22 -3.39 19.42 6.52
C LYS A 22 -3.04 20.48 5.48
N GLU A 23 -1.85 20.37 4.88
CA GLU A 23 -1.44 21.28 3.82
C GLU A 23 -2.37 21.14 2.60
N PRO A 24 -2.68 22.24 1.89
CA PRO A 24 -3.42 22.17 0.65
C PRO A 24 -2.74 21.23 -0.35
N ASP A 25 -3.53 20.35 -0.96
CA ASP A 25 -3.06 19.37 -1.96
C ASP A 25 -2.01 18.35 -1.45
N ALA A 26 -1.84 18.20 -0.13
CA ALA A 26 -1.02 17.12 0.42
C ALA A 26 -1.70 15.76 0.24
N PRO A 27 -0.98 14.74 -0.27
CA PRO A 27 -1.56 13.41 -0.46
C PRO A 27 -1.73 12.72 0.89
N SER A 28 -2.88 12.10 1.10
CA SER A 28 -3.23 11.36 2.29
C SER A 28 -2.55 9.99 2.33
N ILE A 29 -1.44 9.92 3.08
CA ILE A 29 -0.82 8.65 3.45
C ILE A 29 -1.50 8.16 4.72
N VAL A 30 -2.17 7.01 4.61
CA VAL A 30 -2.94 6.41 5.70
C VAL A 30 -2.18 5.28 6.38
N THR A 31 -2.42 5.12 7.68
CA THR A 31 -1.94 3.99 8.48
C THR A 31 -3.13 3.14 8.92
N ASN A 32 -2.86 2.03 9.60
CA ASN A 32 -3.91 1.23 10.24
C ASN A 32 -4.74 2.03 11.29
N GLU A 33 -4.25 3.18 11.75
CA GLU A 33 -4.97 4.05 12.69
C GLU A 33 -5.89 5.05 11.97
N SER A 34 -5.53 5.50 10.76
CA SER A 34 -6.26 6.54 10.04
C SER A 34 -7.14 6.03 8.89
N ILE A 35 -6.92 4.79 8.43
CA ILE A 35 -7.65 4.20 7.29
C ILE A 35 -9.18 4.18 7.49
N PHE A 36 -9.66 4.03 8.72
CA PHE A 36 -11.10 4.00 9.02
C PHE A 36 -11.78 5.38 8.98
N ASN A 37 -11.00 6.46 8.79
CA ASN A 37 -11.52 7.81 8.63
C ASN A 37 -11.76 8.18 7.16
N LEU A 38 -11.43 7.30 6.21
CA LEU A 38 -11.71 7.52 4.79
C LEU A 38 -13.22 7.62 4.57
N THR A 39 -13.67 8.71 3.96
CA THR A 39 -15.09 8.92 3.59
C THR A 39 -15.39 8.47 2.16
N GLU A 40 -14.36 8.23 1.36
CA GLU A 40 -14.45 7.79 -0.03
C GLU A 40 -13.49 6.61 -0.24
N LEU A 41 -13.85 5.71 -1.16
CA LEU A 41 -13.06 4.52 -1.47
C LEU A 41 -12.07 4.81 -2.62
N PRO A 42 -10.74 4.69 -2.40
CA PRO A 42 -9.76 4.86 -3.48
C PRO A 42 -9.93 3.75 -4.52
N LYS A 43 -9.86 4.10 -5.81
CA LYS A 43 -9.98 3.12 -6.88
C LYS A 43 -8.77 2.17 -6.89
N ARG A 44 -7.55 2.70 -6.80
CA ARG A 44 -6.29 1.93 -6.73
C ARG A 44 -5.63 2.14 -5.38
N PHE A 45 -5.45 1.07 -4.61
CA PHE A 45 -4.96 1.15 -3.23
C PHE A 45 -3.70 0.31 -3.03
N ALA A 46 -2.62 0.94 -2.59
CA ALA A 46 -1.39 0.25 -2.24
C ALA A 46 -1.28 0.01 -0.74
N VAL A 47 -0.97 -1.23 -0.38
CA VAL A 47 -0.65 -1.62 1.00
C VAL A 47 0.84 -1.95 1.07
N ILE A 48 1.61 -1.16 1.82
CA ILE A 48 3.02 -1.45 2.08
C ILE A 48 3.13 -2.22 3.40
N GLY A 49 3.43 -3.52 3.30
CA GLY A 49 3.56 -4.43 4.43
C GLY A 49 2.67 -5.67 4.28
N ASN A 50 3.28 -6.85 4.38
CA ASN A 50 2.64 -8.14 4.14
C ASN A 50 2.46 -9.01 5.40
N GLY A 51 2.33 -8.36 6.57
CA GLY A 51 1.94 -9.01 7.82
C GLY A 51 0.42 -9.00 8.04
N ALA A 52 -0.03 -9.54 9.18
CA ALA A 52 -1.45 -9.72 9.52
C ALA A 52 -2.31 -8.47 9.26
N VAL A 53 -1.94 -7.34 9.86
CA VAL A 53 -2.68 -6.07 9.70
C VAL A 53 -2.74 -5.62 8.23
N GLY A 54 -1.64 -5.76 7.48
CA GLY A 54 -1.62 -5.43 6.07
C GLY A 54 -2.56 -6.32 5.25
N MET A 55 -2.64 -7.62 5.57
CA MET A 55 -3.53 -8.56 4.88
C MET A 55 -5.00 -8.29 5.18
N GLU A 56 -5.33 -8.00 6.45
CA GLU A 56 -6.69 -7.64 6.86
C GLU A 56 -7.18 -6.37 6.14
N LEU A 57 -6.35 -5.33 6.08
CA LEU A 57 -6.67 -4.10 5.37
C LEU A 57 -6.77 -4.33 3.86
N ALA A 58 -5.83 -5.07 3.28
CA ALA A 58 -5.84 -5.38 1.85
C ALA A 58 -7.13 -6.12 1.46
N GLN A 59 -7.49 -7.19 2.18
CA GLN A 59 -8.70 -7.94 1.88
C GLN A 59 -9.96 -7.09 2.08
N SER A 60 -10.01 -6.27 3.13
CA SER A 60 -11.15 -5.39 3.39
C SER A 60 -11.37 -4.41 2.22
N MET A 61 -10.30 -3.74 1.78
CA MET A 61 -10.37 -2.78 0.67
C MET A 61 -10.69 -3.45 -0.66
N THR A 62 -10.14 -4.65 -0.92
CA THR A 62 -10.51 -5.46 -2.09
C THR A 62 -12.00 -5.78 -2.08
N ARG A 63 -12.55 -6.21 -0.94
CA ARG A 63 -13.99 -6.54 -0.81
C ARG A 63 -14.91 -5.32 -0.89
N PHE A 64 -14.43 -4.14 -0.51
CA PHE A 64 -15.14 -2.88 -0.73
C PHE A 64 -15.11 -2.42 -2.19
N GLY A 65 -14.18 -2.94 -3.01
CA GLY A 65 -14.13 -2.71 -4.45
C GLY A 65 -12.90 -1.97 -4.94
N SER A 66 -11.89 -1.72 -4.09
CA SER A 66 -10.60 -1.15 -4.55
C SER A 66 -9.77 -2.19 -5.32
N GLU A 67 -9.05 -1.73 -6.34
CA GLU A 67 -7.94 -2.45 -6.97
C GLU A 67 -6.73 -2.41 -6.03
N VAL A 68 -6.55 -3.47 -5.24
CA VAL A 68 -5.52 -3.49 -4.18
C VAL A 68 -4.25 -4.18 -4.67
N THR A 69 -3.11 -3.54 -4.45
CA THR A 69 -1.78 -4.16 -4.57
C THR A 69 -1.04 -4.13 -3.25
N VAL A 70 -0.61 -5.29 -2.77
CA VAL A 70 0.20 -5.45 -1.57
C VAL A 70 1.68 -5.51 -1.96
N PHE A 71 2.50 -4.71 -1.28
CA PHE A 71 3.95 -4.70 -1.44
C PHE A 71 4.63 -5.28 -0.19
N GLY A 72 5.49 -6.26 -0.38
CA GLY A 72 6.17 -6.96 0.70
C GLY A 72 7.64 -7.24 0.38
N ARG A 73 8.52 -7.02 1.36
CA ARG A 73 9.96 -7.35 1.21
C ARG A 73 10.22 -8.86 1.20
N ASN A 74 9.39 -9.63 1.90
CA ASN A 74 9.55 -11.08 2.01
C ASN A 74 8.79 -11.77 0.87
N GLY A 75 9.36 -12.82 0.29
CA GLY A 75 8.78 -13.61 -0.81
C GLY A 75 7.49 -14.37 -0.50
N ARG A 76 6.90 -14.17 0.69
CA ARG A 76 5.61 -14.72 1.10
C ARG A 76 4.88 -13.75 2.01
N ILE A 77 3.54 -13.77 1.95
CA ILE A 77 2.71 -13.09 2.95
C ILE A 77 2.76 -13.83 4.30
N MET A 78 2.33 -13.16 5.37
CA MET A 78 2.19 -13.77 6.70
C MET A 78 3.46 -14.50 7.15
N GLY A 79 4.62 -13.85 7.02
CA GLY A 79 5.94 -14.46 7.21
C GLY A 79 6.24 -15.06 8.60
N LYS A 80 5.33 -14.92 9.57
CA LYS A 80 5.42 -15.54 10.90
C LYS A 80 4.58 -16.81 11.02
N GLU A 81 3.65 -17.03 10.09
CA GLU A 81 2.75 -18.17 10.08
C GLU A 81 3.33 -19.33 9.26
N ASP A 82 2.68 -20.49 9.39
CA ASP A 82 2.95 -21.66 8.58
C ASP A 82 2.83 -21.37 7.08
N ALA A 83 3.73 -21.94 6.28
CA ALA A 83 3.83 -21.63 4.85
C ALA A 83 2.60 -22.11 4.07
N ASP A 84 2.03 -23.25 4.42
CA ASP A 84 0.86 -23.81 3.73
C ASP A 84 -0.37 -22.96 4.04
N ILE A 85 -0.52 -22.52 5.29
CA ILE A 85 -1.61 -21.61 5.69
C ILE A 85 -1.48 -20.26 5.01
N ALA A 86 -0.28 -19.68 4.97
CA ALA A 86 -0.03 -18.42 4.27
C ALA A 86 -0.38 -18.53 2.78
N LYS A 87 -0.05 -19.65 2.14
CA LYS A 87 -0.36 -19.89 0.73
C LYS A 87 -1.86 -20.00 0.47
N ILE A 88 -2.60 -20.72 1.32
CA ILE A 88 -4.06 -20.80 1.21
C ILE A 88 -4.70 -19.41 1.30
N LEU A 89 -4.22 -18.55 2.21
CA LEU A 89 -4.71 -17.18 2.33
C LEU A 89 -4.36 -16.34 1.09
N GLU A 90 -3.13 -16.44 0.60
CA GLU A 90 -2.67 -15.73 -0.59
C GLU A 90 -3.51 -16.10 -1.82
N ASP A 91 -3.76 -17.40 -2.03
CA ASP A 91 -4.59 -17.89 -3.12
C ASP A 91 -6.02 -17.40 -3.01
N LYS A 92 -6.57 -17.42 -1.78
CA LYS A 92 -7.92 -16.91 -1.53
C LYS A 92 -8.02 -15.41 -1.83
N MET A 93 -7.09 -14.60 -1.35
CA MET A 93 -7.08 -13.14 -1.61
C MET A 93 -6.84 -12.83 -3.09
N THR A 94 -5.96 -13.58 -3.75
CA THR A 94 -5.72 -13.45 -5.19
C THR A 94 -6.99 -13.76 -5.99
N SER A 95 -7.74 -14.79 -5.59
CA SER A 95 -9.04 -15.11 -6.22
C SER A 95 -10.11 -14.03 -5.99
N GLU A 96 -9.96 -13.22 -4.95
CA GLU A 96 -10.83 -12.07 -4.64
C GLU A 96 -10.38 -10.79 -5.37
N GLY A 97 -9.22 -10.80 -6.05
CA GLY A 97 -8.71 -9.70 -6.85
C GLY A 97 -7.54 -8.92 -6.21
N THR A 98 -7.04 -9.33 -5.05
CA THR A 98 -5.83 -8.72 -4.47
C THR A 98 -4.59 -9.11 -5.26
N MET A 99 -3.75 -8.14 -5.63
CA MET A 99 -2.45 -8.38 -6.26
C MET A 99 -1.32 -8.33 -5.24
N PHE A 100 -0.26 -9.10 -5.48
CA PHE A 100 0.92 -9.16 -4.60
C PHE A 100 2.20 -8.87 -5.38
N GLN A 101 2.97 -7.89 -4.90
CA GLN A 101 4.33 -7.58 -5.32
C GLN A 101 5.26 -7.93 -4.14
N LEU A 102 5.71 -9.17 -4.11
CA LEU A 102 6.60 -9.70 -3.08
C LEU A 102 8.06 -9.61 -3.53
N ASN A 103 9.00 -9.83 -2.60
CA ASN A 103 10.44 -9.61 -2.82
C ASN A 103 10.78 -8.18 -3.24
N VAL A 104 10.14 -7.18 -2.64
CA VAL A 104 10.53 -5.78 -2.82
C VAL A 104 11.89 -5.56 -2.18
N GLU A 105 12.91 -5.33 -3.01
CA GLU A 105 14.27 -5.03 -2.57
C GLU A 105 14.36 -3.57 -2.10
N LYS A 106 13.76 -2.65 -2.85
CA LYS A 106 13.80 -1.21 -2.58
C LYS A 106 12.49 -0.52 -2.95
N TYR A 107 12.04 0.41 -2.10
CA TYR A 107 11.05 1.40 -2.48
C TYR A 107 11.78 2.67 -2.88
N VAL A 108 11.73 3.02 -4.17
CA VAL A 108 12.53 4.10 -4.74
C VAL A 108 11.94 5.46 -4.36
N GLY A 109 10.62 5.63 -4.47
CA GLY A 109 9.96 6.86 -4.09
C GLY A 109 8.48 6.88 -4.41
N LEU A 110 7.82 7.93 -3.94
CA LEU A 110 6.41 8.21 -4.18
C LEU A 110 6.28 9.62 -4.76
N LYS A 111 5.71 9.77 -5.97
CA LYS A 111 5.64 11.04 -6.70
C LYS A 111 4.21 11.36 -7.09
N LYS A 112 3.82 12.64 -7.02
CA LYS A 112 2.54 13.12 -7.55
C LYS A 112 2.57 13.11 -9.07
N THR A 113 1.52 12.63 -9.73
CA THR A 113 1.40 12.74 -11.20
C THR A 113 0.76 14.05 -11.64
N GLY A 114 0.09 14.74 -10.72
CA GLY A 114 -0.72 15.94 -11.00
C GLY A 114 -2.13 15.64 -11.51
N VAL A 115 -2.49 14.36 -11.67
CA VAL A 115 -3.83 13.92 -12.04
C VAL A 115 -4.71 13.83 -10.78
N LYS A 116 -5.94 14.35 -10.87
CA LYS A 116 -6.98 14.20 -9.83
C LYS A 116 -8.13 13.32 -10.36
N ASN A 117 -8.52 12.33 -9.58
CA ASN A 117 -9.62 11.41 -9.83
C ASN A 117 -10.71 11.63 -8.77
N GLY A 118 -11.52 12.66 -8.95
CA GLY A 118 -12.48 13.09 -7.93
C GLY A 118 -11.76 13.74 -6.75
N SER A 119 -11.96 13.22 -5.55
CA SER A 119 -11.26 13.65 -4.33
C SER A 119 -9.83 13.14 -4.25
N PHE A 120 -9.47 12.11 -5.03
CA PHE A 120 -8.16 11.48 -4.97
C PHE A 120 -7.13 12.15 -5.88
N MET A 121 -5.90 12.26 -5.40
CA MET A 121 -4.71 12.52 -6.18
C MET A 121 -4.08 11.20 -6.63
N GLU A 122 -3.64 11.16 -7.88
CA GLU A 122 -2.87 10.04 -8.41
C GLU A 122 -1.39 10.19 -8.07
N MET A 123 -0.78 9.08 -7.67
CA MET A 123 0.65 8.98 -7.35
C MET A 123 1.30 7.82 -8.09
N GLU A 124 2.58 7.96 -8.33
CA GLU A 124 3.47 6.91 -8.82
C GLU A 124 4.33 6.40 -7.67
N LEU A 125 4.11 5.13 -7.29
CA LEU A 125 4.97 4.38 -6.39
C LEU A 125 5.99 3.60 -7.22
N GLU A 126 7.26 3.96 -7.07
CA GLU A 126 8.37 3.30 -7.77
C GLU A 126 9.05 2.30 -6.83
N VAL A 127 9.19 1.04 -7.27
CA VAL A 127 9.79 -0.05 -6.49
C VAL A 127 10.76 -0.87 -7.34
N VAL A 128 11.75 -1.46 -6.70
CA VAL A 128 12.65 -2.47 -7.28
C VAL A 128 12.32 -3.80 -6.63
N LEU A 129 11.98 -4.79 -7.46
CA LEU A 129 11.85 -6.18 -7.02
C LEU A 129 13.22 -6.86 -7.14
N GLU A 130 13.47 -7.86 -6.30
CA GLU A 130 14.73 -8.59 -6.26
C GLU A 130 15.20 -9.05 -7.65
N GLY A 131 16.40 -8.61 -8.04
CA GLY A 131 17.01 -8.94 -9.34
C GLY A 131 16.36 -8.28 -10.55
N GLY A 132 15.48 -7.30 -10.35
CA GLY A 132 14.76 -6.60 -11.41
C GLY A 132 15.14 -5.13 -11.61
N GLU A 133 14.65 -4.55 -12.70
CA GLU A 133 14.68 -3.11 -12.94
C GLU A 133 13.57 -2.38 -12.15
N PRO A 134 13.69 -1.07 -11.90
CA PRO A 134 12.62 -0.27 -11.31
C PRO A 134 11.29 -0.41 -12.05
N LYS A 135 10.20 -0.55 -11.29
CA LYS A 135 8.82 -0.61 -11.77
C LYS A 135 7.97 0.45 -11.09
N THR A 136 7.08 1.06 -11.86
CA THR A 136 6.15 2.08 -11.38
C THR A 136 4.74 1.53 -11.28
N PHE A 137 4.09 1.81 -10.16
CA PHE A 137 2.71 1.46 -9.87
C PHE A 137 1.92 2.73 -9.62
N VAL A 138 0.78 2.87 -10.29
CA VAL A 138 -0.09 4.02 -10.12
C VAL A 138 -1.11 3.74 -9.02
N VAL A 139 -1.22 4.64 -8.06
CA VAL A 139 -2.04 4.48 -6.85
C VAL A 139 -2.82 5.77 -6.58
N ASP A 140 -3.96 5.66 -5.90
CA ASP A 140 -4.77 6.80 -5.50
C ASP A 140 -4.58 7.10 -4.01
N THR A 141 -4.51 8.39 -3.67
CA THR A 141 -4.39 8.92 -2.30
C THR A 141 -5.34 10.12 -2.17
N LEU A 142 -6.02 10.29 -1.03
CA LEU A 142 -6.93 11.43 -0.84
C LEU A 142 -6.20 12.77 -0.77
#